data_AF-A0A949Q8M2-F1
#
_entry.id   AF-A0A949Q8M2-F1
#
_cell.length_a   1.000
_cell.length_b   1.000
_cell.length_c   1.000
_cell.angle_alpha   90.00
_cell.angle_beta   90.00
_cell.angle_gamma   90.00
#
_symmetry.space_group_name_H-M   'P 1'
#
loop_
_entity.id
_entity.type
_entity.pdbx_description
1 polymer ?
#
loop_
_entity_poly.entity_id
_entity_poly.type
_entity_poly.pdbx_seq_one_letter_code
_entity_poly.pdbx_strand_id
1 'polypeptide(L)'
;SSERDFIYVTTQNLSAEQLQALSDEVGNEQSLLLCCAAFHGVTAAKAAERWPNLTLKKIPKMVLARCEWGHDDYSLNVANLPMAQPSPPASRTPAEGEKARGANPVQGGLFGEDV
;
A
#
# COMPACT_ATOMS: atom_id res chain seq x y z
N SER A 1 -6.37 18.97 -4.65
CA SER A 1 -5.58 17.85 -4.09
C SER A 1 -4.15 18.30 -3.91
N SER A 2 -3.50 17.91 -2.81
CA SER A 2 -2.11 18.24 -2.47
C SER A 2 -1.12 17.09 -2.77
N GLU A 3 -1.59 16.05 -3.46
CA GLU A 3 -0.79 14.88 -3.83
C GLU A 3 0.23 15.25 -4.90
N ARG A 4 1.48 14.84 -4.69
CA ARG A 4 2.61 15.16 -5.57
C ARG A 4 3.40 13.91 -6.00
N ASP A 5 3.01 12.74 -5.52
CA ASP A 5 3.69 11.47 -5.78
C ASP A 5 2.73 10.54 -6.52
N PHE A 6 3.10 10.13 -7.73
CA PHE A 6 2.25 9.35 -8.61
C PHE A 6 2.89 8.02 -8.97
N ILE A 7 2.05 7.03 -9.29
CA ILE A 7 2.48 5.74 -9.81
C ILE A 7 1.81 5.52 -11.17
N TYR A 8 2.62 5.28 -12.19
CA TYR A 8 2.13 4.89 -13.51
C TYR A 8 2.64 3.48 -13.85
N VAL A 9 1.70 2.57 -14.10
CA VAL A 9 2.00 1.18 -14.42
C VAL A 9 1.54 0.89 -15.84
N THR A 10 2.44 0.38 -16.68
CA THR A 10 2.12 0.01 -18.07
C THR A 10 2.81 -1.29 -18.48
N THR A 11 2.17 -2.08 -19.33
CA THR A 11 2.80 -3.28 -19.92
C THR A 11 3.58 -2.97 -21.20
N GLN A 12 3.61 -1.70 -21.62
CA GLN A 12 4.33 -1.26 -22.81
C GLN A 12 5.83 -1.14 -22.55
N ASN A 13 6.60 -1.22 -23.63
CA ASN A 13 8.02 -0.91 -23.60
C ASN A 13 8.23 0.57 -23.94
N LEU A 14 9.05 1.28 -23.16
CA LEU A 14 9.21 2.73 -23.30
C LEU A 14 10.57 3.12 -23.88
N SER A 15 10.55 4.09 -24.80
CA SER A 15 11.75 4.74 -25.34
C SER A 15 12.20 5.91 -24.46
N ALA A 16 13.44 6.38 -24.65
CA ALA A 16 13.95 7.54 -23.95
C ALA A 16 13.15 8.83 -24.24
N GLU A 17 12.59 8.96 -25.43
CA GLU A 17 11.75 10.11 -25.82
C GLU A 17 10.41 10.10 -25.09
N GLN A 18 9.78 8.93 -24.95
CA GLN A 18 8.56 8.78 -24.18
C GLN A 18 8.80 9.07 -22.68
N LEU A 19 9.95 8.64 -22.15
CA LEU A 19 10.35 8.96 -20.78
C LEU A 19 10.58 10.47 -20.58
N GLN A 20 11.16 11.16 -21.56
CA GLN A 20 11.30 12.62 -21.52
C GLN A 20 9.94 13.31 -21.49
N ALA A 21 9.03 12.93 -22.39
CA ALA A 21 7.69 13.51 -22.44
C ALA A 21 6.94 13.32 -21.11
N LEU A 22 7.05 12.14 -20.49
CA LEU A 22 6.47 11.87 -19.17
C LEU A 22 7.11 12.73 -18.06
N SER A 23 8.43 12.91 -18.07
CA SER A 23 9.12 13.79 -17.12
C SER A 23 8.65 15.24 -17.23
N ASP A 24 8.48 15.73 -18.46
CA ASP A 24 8.05 17.10 -18.74
C ASP A 24 6.58 17.32 -18.34
N GLU A 25 5.71 16.31 -18.54
CA GLU A 25 4.30 16.35 -18.16
C GLU A 25 4.10 16.35 -16.64
N VAL A 26 4.87 15.52 -15.92
CA VAL A 26 4.86 15.50 -14.44
C VAL A 26 5.43 16.80 -13.88
N GLY A 27 6.46 17.35 -14.52
CA GLY A 27 7.16 18.54 -14.07
C GLY A 27 8.02 18.29 -12.83
N ASN A 28 8.73 19.35 -12.40
CA ASN A 28 9.77 19.24 -11.36
C ASN A 28 9.22 19.25 -9.93
N GLU A 29 7.98 19.66 -9.74
CA GLU A 29 7.32 19.79 -8.42
C GLU A 29 6.70 18.48 -7.94
N GLN A 30 6.65 17.46 -8.81
CA GLN A 30 5.97 16.19 -8.60
C GLN A 30 6.92 15.03 -8.91
N SER A 31 6.65 13.87 -8.34
CA SER A 31 7.43 12.66 -8.56
C SER A 31 6.57 11.58 -9.22
N LEU A 32 7.18 10.78 -10.09
CA LEU A 32 6.50 9.67 -10.76
C LEU A 32 7.32 8.38 -10.67
N LEU A 33 6.73 7.36 -10.04
CA LEU A 33 7.19 5.97 -10.10
C LEU A 33 6.58 5.29 -11.33
N LEU A 34 7.43 4.96 -12.30
CA LEU A 34 7.05 4.30 -13.53
C LEU A 34 7.43 2.83 -13.51
N CYS A 35 6.40 1.97 -13.48
CA CYS A 35 6.54 0.53 -13.59
C CYS A 35 6.19 0.09 -15.01
N CYS A 36 7.17 -0.40 -15.77
CA CYS A 36 6.93 -0.86 -17.14
C CYS A 36 7.50 -2.26 -17.43
N ALA A 37 7.08 -2.87 -18.53
CA ALA A 37 7.61 -4.17 -18.95
C ALA A 37 9.09 -4.09 -19.34
N ALA A 38 9.45 -3.05 -20.09
CA ALA A 38 10.83 -2.73 -20.41
C ALA A 38 11.02 -1.24 -20.74
N PHE A 39 12.26 -0.78 -20.65
CA PHE A 39 12.71 0.50 -21.17
C PHE A 39 14.10 0.30 -21.77
N HIS A 40 14.38 1.04 -22.85
CA HIS A 40 15.57 0.90 -23.67
C HIS A 40 16.31 2.23 -23.81
N GLY A 41 17.59 2.18 -24.15
CA GLY A 41 18.41 3.37 -24.40
C GLY A 41 18.92 4.06 -23.13
N VAL A 42 18.44 3.68 -21.95
CA VAL A 42 18.85 4.26 -20.67
C VAL A 42 18.81 3.20 -19.57
N THR A 43 19.81 3.19 -18.69
CA THR A 43 19.78 2.38 -17.45
C THR A 43 19.03 3.15 -16.36
N ALA A 44 18.52 2.45 -15.35
CA ALA A 44 17.80 3.11 -14.25
C ALA A 44 18.66 4.16 -13.53
N ALA A 45 19.97 3.91 -13.36
CA ALA A 45 20.89 4.87 -12.76
C ALA A 45 21.03 6.15 -13.61
N LYS A 46 21.26 6.01 -14.92
CA LYS A 46 21.33 7.16 -15.84
C LYS A 46 19.99 7.89 -15.97
N ALA A 47 18.88 7.19 -15.85
CA ALA A 47 17.57 7.79 -15.84
C ALA A 47 17.36 8.67 -14.60
N ALA A 48 17.82 8.24 -13.41
CA ALA A 48 17.75 9.03 -12.19
C ALA A 48 18.62 10.31 -12.26
N GLU A 49 19.76 10.25 -12.95
CA GLU A 49 20.60 11.42 -13.22
C GLU A 49 19.93 12.39 -14.21
N ARG A 50 19.27 11.86 -15.24
CA ARG A 50 18.67 12.67 -16.31
C ARG A 50 17.30 13.24 -15.96
N TRP A 51 16.49 12.47 -15.24
CA TRP A 51 15.13 12.80 -14.84
C TRP A 51 14.98 12.59 -13.34
N PRO A 52 15.34 13.59 -12.51
CA PRO A 52 15.31 13.44 -11.06
C PRO A 52 13.90 13.24 -10.49
N ASN A 53 12.87 13.63 -11.25
CA ASN A 53 11.47 13.43 -10.91
C ASN A 53 10.92 12.04 -11.32
N LEU A 54 11.69 11.20 -12.04
CA LEU A 54 11.27 9.88 -12.49
C LEU A 54 12.03 8.74 -11.79
N THR A 55 11.27 7.79 -11.25
CA THR A 55 11.81 6.52 -10.77
C THR A 55 11.37 5.39 -11.68
N LEU A 56 12.31 4.70 -12.34
CA LEU A 56 12.01 3.59 -13.26
C LEU A 56 12.15 2.22 -12.57
N LYS A 57 11.12 1.38 -12.68
CA LYS A 57 11.14 -0.01 -12.23
C LYS A 57 10.62 -0.94 -13.32
N LYS A 58 11.33 -2.04 -13.57
CA LYS A 58 10.83 -3.09 -14.46
C LYS A 58 9.92 -4.04 -13.69
N ILE A 59 8.80 -4.39 -14.28
CA ILE A 59 7.90 -5.43 -13.76
C ILE A 59 8.57 -6.79 -13.99
N PRO A 60 8.80 -7.61 -12.95
CA PRO A 60 9.38 -8.94 -13.13
C PRO A 60 8.52 -9.80 -14.07
N LYS A 61 9.16 -10.52 -15.00
CA LYS A 61 8.44 -11.34 -16.00
C LYS A 61 7.50 -12.38 -15.38
N MET A 62 7.86 -12.90 -14.21
CA MET A 62 7.05 -13.89 -13.49
C MET A 62 5.68 -13.34 -13.10
N VAL A 63 5.60 -12.06 -12.74
CA VAL A 63 4.33 -11.43 -12.34
C VAL A 63 3.61 -10.78 -13.52
N LEU A 64 4.32 -10.38 -14.58
CA LEU A 64 3.72 -9.72 -15.75
C LEU A 64 2.55 -10.54 -16.36
N ALA A 65 2.68 -11.87 -16.44
CA ALA A 65 1.65 -12.75 -16.98
C ALA A 65 0.60 -13.22 -15.95
N ARG A 66 0.79 -12.86 -14.67
CA ARG A 66 -0.04 -13.29 -13.54
C ARG A 66 -0.75 -12.11 -12.85
N CYS A 67 -0.60 -10.89 -13.38
CA CYS A 67 -1.32 -9.72 -12.87
C CYS A 67 -2.80 -9.82 -13.25
N GLU A 68 -3.63 -10.08 -12.24
CA GLU A 68 -5.09 -9.97 -12.30
C GLU A 68 -5.53 -8.72 -11.53
N TRP A 69 -6.53 -8.03 -12.06
CA TRP A 69 -7.14 -6.86 -11.41
C TRP A 69 -8.60 -7.19 -11.08
N GLY A 70 -9.09 -6.70 -9.94
CA GLY A 70 -10.45 -7.00 -9.48
C GLY A 70 -10.62 -8.40 -8.88
N HIS A 71 -9.53 -8.99 -8.38
CA HIS A 71 -9.60 -10.24 -7.62
C HIS A 71 -9.98 -9.91 -6.17
N ASP A 72 -11.27 -9.95 -5.84
CA ASP A 72 -11.77 -9.57 -4.51
C ASP A 72 -11.58 -10.67 -3.45
N ASP A 73 -11.46 -11.93 -3.87
CA ASP A 73 -11.40 -13.09 -2.96
C ASP A 73 -9.96 -13.51 -2.65
N TYR A 74 -9.12 -12.59 -2.13
CA TYR A 74 -7.87 -12.95 -1.45
C TYR A 74 -8.15 -13.63 -0.10
N SER A 75 -8.87 -14.75 -0.15
CA SER A 75 -9.19 -15.59 0.98
C SER A 75 -7.87 -16.03 1.62
N LEU A 76 -7.51 -15.40 2.74
CA LEU A 76 -6.39 -15.86 3.55
C LEU A 76 -6.63 -17.33 3.87
N ASN A 77 -5.62 -18.17 3.62
CA ASN A 77 -5.60 -19.55 4.11
C ASN A 77 -5.40 -19.53 5.64
N VAL A 78 -6.39 -19.04 6.39
CA VAL A 78 -6.43 -19.12 7.85
C VAL A 78 -6.80 -20.57 8.20
N ALA A 79 -5.82 -21.46 8.13
CA ALA A 79 -5.98 -22.79 8.69
C ALA A 79 -6.26 -22.63 10.19
N ASN A 80 -7.32 -23.29 10.66
CA ASN A 80 -7.80 -23.37 12.05
C ASN A 80 -6.72 -22.98 13.07
N LEU A 81 -6.73 -21.72 13.52
CA LEU A 81 -5.84 -21.30 14.58
C LEU A 81 -6.14 -22.19 15.78
N PRO A 82 -5.12 -22.71 16.48
CA PRO A 82 -5.34 -23.43 17.72
C PRO A 82 -6.16 -22.52 18.64
N MET A 83 -7.25 -23.05 19.20
CA MET A 83 -8.09 -22.30 20.14
C MET A 83 -7.18 -21.67 21.19
N ALA A 84 -7.28 -20.35 21.34
CA ALA A 84 -6.54 -19.62 22.36
C ALA A 84 -6.79 -20.32 23.71
N GLN A 85 -5.73 -20.68 24.41
CA GLN A 85 -5.89 -21.29 25.73
C GLN A 85 -6.69 -20.33 26.60
N PRO A 86 -7.72 -20.82 27.32
CA PRO A 86 -8.50 -19.96 28.19
C PRO A 86 -7.54 -19.32 29.19
N SER A 87 -7.53 -17.98 29.23
CA SER A 87 -6.82 -17.24 30.26
C SER A 87 -7.30 -17.75 31.62
N PRO A 88 -6.39 -18.05 32.57
CA PRO A 88 -6.78 -18.56 33.87
C PRO A 88 -7.81 -17.62 34.49
N PRO A 89 -8.87 -18.15 35.15
CA PRO A 89 -9.88 -17.30 35.75
C PRO A 89 -9.19 -16.41 36.78
N ALA A 90 -9.26 -15.10 36.57
CA ALA A 90 -8.91 -14.14 37.61
C ALA A 90 -9.81 -14.45 38.82
N SER A 91 -9.22 -14.96 39.89
CA SER A 91 -9.92 -15.19 41.16
C SER A 91 -10.44 -13.85 41.68
N ARG A 92 -11.74 -13.62 41.51
CA ARG A 92 -12.47 -12.55 42.21
C ARG A 92 -13.67 -13.19 42.89
N THR A 93 -13.63 -13.17 44.22
CA THR A 93 -14.70 -13.55 45.14
C THR A 93 -15.97 -12.72 44.88
N PRO A 94 -17.17 -13.32 44.97
CA PRO A 94 -18.42 -12.58 44.76
C PRO A 94 -18.94 -11.94 46.06
N ALA A 95 -19.29 -10.66 45.99
CA ALA A 95 -20.30 -10.05 46.86
C ALA A 95 -21.26 -9.23 45.98
N GLU A 96 -22.32 -9.94 45.59
CA GLU A 96 -23.74 -9.56 45.44
C GLU A 96 -24.14 -8.09 45.16
N GLY A 97 -25.03 -7.90 44.17
CA GLY A 97 -25.85 -6.69 44.05
C GLY A 97 -26.32 -6.39 42.62
N GLU A 98 -27.55 -6.78 42.29
CA GLU A 98 -28.19 -6.67 40.99
C GLU A 98 -28.66 -5.22 40.65
N LYS A 99 -28.64 -4.92 39.34
CA LYS A 99 -29.48 -3.98 38.55
C LYS A 99 -28.91 -2.65 38.04
N ALA A 100 -29.27 -2.46 36.76
CA ALA A 100 -29.74 -1.24 36.09
C ALA A 100 -28.82 -0.68 34.99
N ARG A 101 -29.38 -0.77 33.77
CA ARG A 101 -29.25 0.13 32.60
C ARG A 101 -28.32 1.33 32.77
N GLY A 102 -27.42 1.53 31.81
CA GLY A 102 -26.76 2.81 31.60
C GLY A 102 -25.82 2.80 30.41
N ALA A 103 -25.92 3.84 29.59
CA ALA A 103 -25.26 4.04 28.31
C ALA A 103 -23.72 4.00 28.32
N ASN A 104 -23.19 3.67 27.13
CA ASN A 104 -21.87 3.99 26.52
C ASN A 104 -21.20 5.25 27.11
N PRO A 105 -19.86 5.37 27.24
CA PRO A 105 -19.02 5.57 26.05
C PRO A 105 -17.56 5.08 26.15
N VAL A 106 -16.82 5.25 25.05
CA VAL A 106 -15.35 5.40 25.01
C VAL A 106 -14.51 4.12 25.16
N GLN A 107 -14.35 3.40 24.04
CA GLN A 107 -13.01 2.91 23.67
C GLN A 107 -12.37 3.99 22.80
N GLY A 108 -11.40 4.68 23.39
CA GLY A 108 -10.63 5.75 22.74
C GLY A 108 -9.92 5.24 21.49
N GLY A 109 -9.97 6.07 20.45
CA GLY A 109 -9.48 5.77 19.11
C GLY A 109 -7.96 5.61 19.02
N LEU A 110 -7.55 4.77 18.08
CA LEU A 110 -6.17 4.44 17.72
C LEU A 110 -5.54 5.42 16.70
N PHE A 111 -6.11 6.61 16.55
CA PHE A 111 -5.47 7.73 15.87
C PHE A 111 -5.49 8.89 16.86
N GLY A 112 -4.33 9.25 17.39
CA GLY A 112 -4.19 10.41 18.26
C GLY A 112 -4.64 11.67 17.52
N GLU A 113 -5.52 12.44 18.17
CA GLU A 113 -6.01 13.71 17.67
C GLU A 113 -4.93 14.80 17.78
N ASP A 114 -4.70 15.49 16.67
CA ASP A 114 -4.01 16.77 16.54
C ASP A 114 -5.03 17.90 16.79
N VAL A 115 -4.86 18.66 17.89
CA VAL A 115 -5.00 20.12 17.97
C VAL A 115 -4.42 20.66 19.28
#